data_AF-A0A0F0LQX1-F1
#
_entry.id   AF-A0A0F0LQX1-F1
#
_cell.length_a   1.000
_cell.length_b   1.000
_cell.length_c   1.000
_cell.angle_alpha   90.00
_cell.angle_beta   90.00
_cell.angle_gamma   90.00
#
_symmetry.space_group_name_H-M   'P 1'
#
loop_
_entity.id
_entity.type
_entity.pdbx_description
1 polymer ?
#
loop_
_entity_poly.entity_id
_entity_poly.type
_entity_poly.pdbx_seq_one_letter_code
_entity_poly.pdbx_strand_id
1 'polypeptide(L)'
;MRFEIADLPSAETPTGVPRWSVDATQKRIVLYRLPIERMSRLHRNDEHHRRMIVESCVFRAAAEYLDRDPWDLGPERFRFL
;
A
#
# COMPACT_ATOMS: atom_id res chain seq x y z
N MET A 1 -13.16 -9.36 -1.41
CA MET A 1 -12.31 -8.57 -0.50
C MET A 1 -12.60 -7.10 -0.79
N ARG A 2 -12.51 -6.23 0.22
CA ARG A 2 -12.83 -4.80 0.09
C ARG A 2 -11.66 -3.92 0.51
N PHE A 3 -11.53 -2.78 -0.16
CA PHE A 3 -10.63 -1.70 0.22
C PHE A 3 -11.40 -0.60 0.94
N GLU A 4 -10.82 -0.09 2.01
CA GLU A 4 -11.30 1.07 2.76
C GLU A 4 -10.20 2.12 2.82
N ILE A 5 -10.58 3.39 2.86
CA ILE A 5 -9.64 4.51 3.03
C ILE A 5 -9.92 5.14 4.39
N ALA A 6 -8.87 5.30 5.19
CA ALA A 6 -8.90 6.02 6.46
C ALA A 6 -7.80 7.08 6.49
N ASP A 7 -7.89 8.04 7.40
CA ASP A 7 -6.87 9.09 7.50
C ASP A 7 -5.57 8.61 8.12
N LEU A 8 -5.67 7.95 9.28
CA LEU A 8 -4.55 7.49 10.09
C LEU A 8 -4.85 6.13 10.75
N PRO A 9 -3.82 5.33 11.04
CA PRO A 9 -3.95 4.12 11.85
C PRO A 9 -4.22 4.47 13.31
N SER A 10 -4.86 3.54 14.04
CA SER A 10 -5.14 3.71 15.48
C SER A 10 -3.89 3.63 16.35
N ALA A 11 -2.79 3.06 15.84
CA ALA A 11 -1.52 2.94 16.54
C ALA A 11 -0.34 2.92 15.57
N GLU A 12 0.82 3.37 16.06
CA GLU A 12 2.10 3.20 15.38
C GLU A 12 2.67 1.81 15.63
N THR A 13 3.51 1.33 14.72
CA THR A 13 4.29 0.10 14.92
C THR A 13 5.72 0.46 15.32
N PRO A 14 6.54 -0.49 15.82
CA PRO A 14 7.97 -0.27 16.04
C PRO A 14 8.73 0.17 14.79
N THR A 15 8.16 -0.07 13.60
CA THR A 15 8.73 0.32 12.30
C THR A 15 8.19 1.66 11.79
N GLY A 16 7.30 2.32 12.53
CA GLY A 16 6.74 3.64 12.26
C GLY A 16 5.23 3.63 12.01
N VAL A 17 4.73 4.69 11.38
CA VAL A 17 3.31 4.82 11.05
C VAL A 17 2.97 3.94 9.83
N PRO A 18 2.08 2.92 9.96
CA PRO A 18 1.75 2.05 8.85
C PRO A 18 0.98 2.79 7.75
N ARG A 19 1.22 2.38 6.49
CA ARG A 19 0.51 2.92 5.30
C ARG A 19 -0.74 2.14 4.94
N TRP A 20 -0.84 0.89 5.40
CA TRP A 20 -2.02 0.06 5.29
C TRP A 20 -2.13 -0.90 6.49
N SER A 21 -3.28 -1.53 6.62
CA SER A 21 -3.47 -2.69 7.51
C SER A 21 -4.35 -3.73 6.83
N VAL A 22 -4.03 -5.01 7.05
CA VAL A 22 -4.75 -6.14 6.48
C VAL A 22 -5.51 -6.90 7.58
N ASP A 23 -6.79 -7.17 7.32
CA ASP A 23 -7.64 -8.01 8.13
C ASP A 23 -8.19 -9.14 7.23
N ALA A 24 -7.45 -10.25 7.19
CA ALA A 24 -7.75 -11.40 6.35
C ALA A 24 -9.09 -12.05 6.72
N THR A 25 -9.38 -12.13 8.02
CA THR A 25 -10.62 -12.68 8.58
C THR A 25 -11.84 -11.91 8.07
N GLN A 26 -11.78 -10.58 8.08
CA GLN A 26 -12.87 -9.74 7.56
C GLN A 26 -12.77 -9.45 6.06
N LYS A 27 -11.81 -10.03 5.33
CA LYS A 27 -11.56 -9.76 3.90
C LYS A 27 -11.41 -8.27 3.58
N ARG A 28 -10.69 -7.54 4.44
CA ARG A 28 -10.57 -6.08 4.42
C ARG A 28 -9.11 -5.65 4.34
N ILE A 29 -8.85 -4.63 3.51
CA ILE A 29 -7.61 -3.87 3.47
C ILE A 29 -7.95 -2.40 3.72
N VAL A 30 -7.26 -1.75 4.65
CA VAL A 30 -7.39 -0.31 4.91
C VAL A 30 -6.12 0.38 4.43
N LEU A 31 -6.25 1.42 3.60
CA LEU A 31 -5.15 2.29 3.18
C LEU A 31 -5.25 3.62 3.94
N TYR A 32 -4.13 4.08 4.50
CA TYR A 32 -4.07 5.31 5.29
C TYR A 32 -3.58 6.48 4.45
N ARG A 33 -4.49 7.41 4.15
CA ARG A 33 -4.25 8.54 3.25
C ARG A 33 -3.11 9.44 3.73
N LEU A 34 -3.13 9.87 4.99
CA LEU A 34 -2.14 10.84 5.48
C LEU A 34 -0.71 10.26 5.51
N PRO A 35 -0.48 9.02 5.97
CA PRO A 35 0.84 8.40 5.85
C PRO A 35 1.31 8.22 4.40
N ILE A 36 0.40 7.86 3.48
CA ILE A 36 0.74 7.68 2.06
C ILE A 36 1.10 9.02 1.40
N GLU A 37 0.32 10.08 1.64
CA GLU A 37 0.50 11.37 0.97
C GLU A 37 1.56 12.26 1.62
N ARG A 38 1.63 12.26 2.96
CA ARG A 38 2.42 13.24 3.73
C ARG A 38 3.73 12.69 4.27
N MET A 39 3.83 11.39 4.47
CA MET A 39 5.01 10.74 5.07
C MET A 39 5.82 9.92 4.06
N SER A 40 5.43 9.94 2.79
CA SER A 40 6.20 9.36 1.70
C SER A 40 7.28 10.33 1.25
N ARG A 41 8.55 9.92 1.39
CA ARG A 41 9.70 10.65 0.86
C ARG A 41 9.78 10.42 -0.65
N LEU A 42 9.02 11.18 -1.41
CA LEU A 42 9.07 11.12 -2.87
C LEU A 42 10.38 11.75 -3.37
N HIS A 43 11.13 11.03 -4.20
CA HIS A 43 12.33 11.55 -4.87
C HIS A 43 12.02 12.76 -5.76
N ARG A 44 10.82 12.77 -6.36
CA ARG A 44 10.24 13.92 -7.07
C ARG A 44 8.76 14.03 -6.71
N ASN A 45 8.28 15.24 -6.42
CA ASN A 45 6.88 15.47 -6.07
C ASN A 45 6.03 15.79 -7.32
N ASP A 46 6.07 14.91 -8.32
CA ASP A 46 5.24 14.99 -9.52
C ASP A 46 4.07 13.99 -9.46
N GLU A 47 3.13 14.12 -10.41
CA GLU A 47 1.94 13.28 -10.45
C GLU A 47 2.29 11.80 -10.63
N HIS A 48 3.30 11.48 -11.44
CA HIS A 48 3.71 10.10 -11.69
C HIS A 48 4.23 9.44 -10.41
N HIS A 49 5.13 10.10 -9.68
CA HIS A 49 5.64 9.59 -8.41
C HIS A 49 4.54 9.48 -7.33
N ARG A 50 3.60 10.42 -7.30
CA ARG A 50 2.42 10.35 -6.42
C ARG A 50 1.53 9.16 -6.76
N ARG A 51 1.33 8.86 -8.04
CA ARG A 51 0.59 7.68 -8.49
C ARG A 51 1.32 6.39 -8.14
N MET A 52 2.63 6.34 -8.42
CA MET A 52 3.48 5.18 -8.12
C MET A 52 3.47 4.81 -6.64
N ILE A 53 3.49 5.78 -5.71
CA ILE A 53 3.47 5.45 -4.27
C ILE A 53 2.12 4.88 -3.84
N VAL A 54 1.02 5.37 -4.40
CA VAL A 54 -0.33 4.83 -4.13
C VAL A 54 -0.43 3.41 -4.68
N GLU A 55 -0.09 3.20 -5.94
CA GLU A 55 -0.06 1.87 -6.58
C GLU A 55 0.83 0.90 -5.79
N SER A 56 2.02 1.35 -5.41
CA SER A 56 2.96 0.61 -4.56
C SER A 56 2.36 0.15 -3.23
N CYS A 57 1.54 0.99 -2.58
CA CYS A 57 0.89 0.62 -1.32
C CYS A 57 -0.25 -0.38 -1.58
N VAL A 58 -1.02 -0.20 -2.65
CA VAL A 58 -2.11 -1.10 -3.03
C VAL A 58 -1.57 -2.51 -3.34
N PHE A 59 -0.54 -2.61 -4.18
CA PHE A 59 0.04 -3.91 -4.53
C PHE A 59 0.62 -4.63 -3.32
N ARG A 60 1.38 -3.93 -2.46
CA ARG A 60 1.94 -4.53 -1.24
C ARG A 60 0.87 -4.97 -0.26
N ALA A 61 -0.17 -4.16 -0.05
CA ALA A 61 -1.28 -4.53 0.84
C ALA A 61 -2.06 -5.74 0.30
N ALA A 62 -2.30 -5.80 -1.01
CA ALA A 62 -2.93 -6.94 -1.65
C ALA A 62 -2.07 -8.21 -1.57
N ALA A 63 -0.75 -8.07 -1.67
CA ALA A 63 0.20 -9.17 -1.57
C ALA A 63 0.24 -9.76 -0.17
N GLU A 64 0.30 -8.91 0.84
CA GLU A 64 0.19 -9.29 2.25
C GLU A 64 -1.15 -10.01 2.52
N TYR A 65 -2.25 -9.52 1.97
CA TYR A 65 -3.56 -10.19 2.09
C TYR A 65 -3.60 -11.57 1.42
N LEU A 66 -2.92 -11.73 0.29
CA LEU A 66 -2.88 -12.98 -0.47
C LEU A 66 -1.78 -13.94 -0.01
N ASP A 67 -0.94 -13.52 0.96
CA ASP A 67 0.28 -14.22 1.35
C ASP A 67 1.19 -14.52 0.14
N ARG A 68 1.45 -13.49 -0.66
CA ARG A 68 2.28 -13.55 -1.88
C ARG A 68 3.30 -12.44 -1.91
N ASP A 69 4.30 -12.58 -2.78
CA ASP A 69 5.18 -11.47 -3.09
C ASP A 69 4.42 -10.40 -3.92
N PRO A 70 4.56 -9.09 -3.62
CA PRO A 70 3.89 -8.04 -4.39
C PRO A 70 4.25 -8.00 -5.87
N TRP A 71 5.43 -8.50 -6.24
CA TRP A 71 5.86 -8.63 -7.62
C TRP A 71 5.11 -9.72 -8.38
N ASP A 72 4.47 -10.67 -7.67
CA ASP A 72 3.61 -11.70 -8.26
C ASP A 72 2.22 -11.17 -8.67
N LEU A 73 1.86 -9.93 -8.28
CA LEU A 73 0.51 -9.35 -8.50
C LEU A 73 0.38 -8.43 -9.71
N GLY A 74 1.49 -8.06 -10.37
CA GLY A 74 1.45 -7.28 -11.60
C GLY A 74 0.63 -8.00 -12.68
N PRO A 75 0.13 -7.30 -13.71
CA PRO A 75 -0.69 -7.91 -14.75
C PRO A 75 0.25 -8.86 -15.48
N GLU A 76 0.31 -10.14 -15.06
CA GLU A 76 1.30 -11.24 -15.18
C GLU A 76 2.81 -10.95 -15.47
N ARG A 77 3.21 -9.68 -15.60
CA ARG A 77 4.08 -9.24 -16.69
C ARG A 77 4.83 -7.91 -16.42
N PHE A 78 5.92 -7.94 -15.66
CA PHE A 78 7.12 -7.10 -15.92
C PHE A 78 8.37 -7.99 -15.93
N ARG A 79 8.29 -9.13 -16.62
CA ARG A 79 9.50 -9.71 -17.23
C ARG A 79 9.94 -8.70 -18.31
N PHE A 80 11.24 -8.49 -18.45
CA PHE A 80 11.91 -7.45 -19.26
C PHE A 80 11.86 -6.09 -18.54
N LEU A 81 12.96 -5.60 -17.96
CA LEU A 81 14.34 -5.51 -18.47
C LEU A 81 15.40 -5.85 -17.42
#